data_AF-A0A917C0J1-F1
#
_entry.id   AF-A0A917C0J1-F1
#
_cell.length_a   1.000
_cell.length_b   1.000
_cell.length_c   1.000
_cell.angle_alpha   90.00
_cell.angle_beta   90.00
_cell.angle_gamma   90.00
#
_symmetry.space_group_name_H-M   'P 1'
#
loop_
_entity.id
_entity.type
_entity.pdbx_description
1 polymer ?
#
loop_
_entity_poly.entity_id
_entity_poly.type
_entity_poly.pdbx_seq_one_letter_code
_entity_poly.pdbx_strand_id
1 'polypeptide(L)' 'MKSNKLYDEQRIKVAQEAMNGTKLSFLARKYSVSPSTITNWVKFYKERFGEGATLSV' A
#
# COMPACT_ATOMS: atom_id res chain seq x y z
N MET A 1 -11.20 20.88 1.98
CA MET A 1 -10.76 19.51 1.63
C MET A 1 -9.52 19.19 2.46
N LYS A 2 -9.65 18.35 3.49
CA LYS A 2 -8.63 18.24 4.56
C LYS A 2 -7.54 17.26 4.14
N SER A 3 -6.43 17.82 3.68
CA SER A 3 -5.06 17.32 3.68
C SER A 3 -4.89 15.80 3.79
N ASN A 4 -5.03 15.10 2.66
CA ASN A 4 -4.79 13.66 2.50
C ASN A 4 -3.32 13.25 2.69
N LYS A 5 -2.42 14.20 2.99
CA LYS A 5 -0.96 14.02 2.95
C LYS A 5 -0.44 13.02 3.99
N LEU A 6 -0.95 13.07 5.23
CA LEU A 6 -0.61 12.08 6.27
C LEU A 6 -1.11 10.67 5.92
N TYR A 7 -2.27 10.60 5.25
CA TYR A 7 -2.81 9.34 4.79
C TYR A 7 -1.90 8.76 3.69
N ASP A 8 -1.48 9.56 2.72
CA ASP A 8 -0.54 9.16 1.68
C ASP A 8 0.78 8.62 2.24
N GLU A 9 1.39 9.28 3.24
CA GLU A 9 2.65 8.82 3.83
C GLU A 9 2.54 7.47 4.52
N GLN A 10 1.44 7.24 5.27
CA GLN A 10 1.20 5.97 5.92
C GLN A 10 0.94 4.85 4.90
N ARG A 11 0.15 5.13 3.83
CA ARG A 11 -0.07 4.19 2.72
C ARG A 11 1.24 3.78 2.05
N ILE A 12 2.09 4.76 1.77
CA ILE A 12 3.39 4.57 1.12
C ILE A 12 4.29 3.70 2.00
N LYS A 13 4.41 4.00 3.30
CA LYS A 13 5.20 3.19 4.24
C LYS A 13 4.72 1.73 4.28
N VAL A 14 3.41 1.52 4.37
CA VAL A 14 2.84 0.17 4.42
C VAL A 14 3.05 -0.58 3.11
N ALA A 15 2.89 0.10 1.97
CA ALA A 15 3.16 -0.47 0.65
C ALA A 15 4.64 -0.86 0.49
N GLN A 16 5.57 -0.03 0.97
CA GLN A 16 7.00 -0.34 0.98
C GLN A 16 7.35 -1.52 1.90
N GLU A 17 6.83 -1.57 3.13
CA GLU A 17 7.05 -2.72 4.02
C GLU A 17 6.50 -4.02 3.39
N ALA A 18 5.34 -3.95 2.73
CA ALA A 18 4.75 -5.07 2.02
C ALA A 18 5.61 -5.53 0.83
N MET A 19 6.17 -4.58 0.06
CA MET A 19 7.09 -4.90 -1.05
C MET A 19 8.42 -5.48 -0.57
N ASN A 20 8.86 -5.12 0.63
CA ASN A 20 10.08 -5.66 1.23
C ASN A 20 9.93 -7.13 1.72
N GLY A 21 8.78 -7.77 1.45
CA GLY A 21 8.51 -9.17 1.83
C GLY A 21 7.82 -9.33 3.18
N THR A 22 7.38 -8.23 3.81
CA THR A 22 6.61 -8.31 5.07
C THR A 22 5.22 -8.87 4.80
N LYS A 23 4.76 -9.81 5.65
CA LYS A 23 3.43 -10.40 5.52
C LYS A 23 2.32 -9.34 5.59
N LEU A 24 1.46 -9.30 4.58
CA LEU A 24 0.29 -8.41 4.52
C LEU A 24 -0.60 -8.54 5.76
N SER A 25 -0.79 -9.75 6.28
CA SER A 25 -1.60 -10.01 7.48
C SER A 25 -1.01 -9.36 8.74
N PHE A 26 0.31 -9.25 8.81
CA PHE A 26 1.00 -8.58 9.92
C PHE A 26 0.82 -7.07 9.83
N LEU A 27 0.99 -6.50 8.63
CA LEU A 27 0.75 -5.08 8.36
C LEU A 27 -0.72 -4.71 8.59
N ALA A 28 -1.67 -5.57 8.19
CA ALA A 28 -3.09 -5.38 8.41
C ALA A 28 -3.42 -5.23 9.91
N ARG A 29 -2.87 -6.10 10.76
CA ARG A 29 -3.03 -5.98 12.22
C ARG A 29 -2.29 -4.79 12.80
N LYS A 30 -1.05 -4.54 12.37
CA LYS A 30 -0.19 -3.45 12.87
C LYS A 30 -0.79 -2.08 12.60
N TYR A 31 -1.39 -1.89 11.43
CA TYR A 31 -1.98 -0.63 11.00
C TYR A 31 -3.50 -0.60 11.12
N SER A 32 -4.12 -1.65 11.67
CA SER A 32 -5.59 -1.82 11.80
C SER A 32 -6.33 -1.55 10.49
N VAL A 33 -5.82 -2.10 9.38
CA VAL A 33 -6.40 -1.96 8.04
C VAL A 33 -6.61 -3.32 7.40
N SER A 34 -7.55 -3.40 6.46
CA SER A 34 -7.82 -4.65 5.76
C SER A 34 -6.66 -5.03 4.83
N PRO A 35 -6.34 -6.32 4.69
CA PRO A 35 -5.32 -6.77 3.74
C PRO A 35 -5.62 -6.31 2.30
N SER A 36 -6.91 -6.29 1.90
CA SER A 36 -7.36 -5.76 0.60
C SER A 36 -6.96 -4.30 0.39
N THR A 37 -7.04 -3.49 1.45
CA THR A 37 -6.64 -2.08 1.44
C THR A 37 -5.14 -1.95 1.23
N ILE A 38 -4.34 -2.80 1.88
CA ILE A 38 -2.88 -2.83 1.70
C ILE A 38 -2.54 -3.24 0.26
N THR A 39 -3.21 -4.25 -0.29
CA THR A 39 -3.02 -4.65 -1.69
C THR A 39 -3.27 -3.47 -2.63
N ASN A 40 -4.33 -2.69 -2.37
CA ASN A 40 -4.63 -1.49 -3.17
C ASN A 40 -3.55 -0.41 -3.02
N TRP A 41 -2.96 -0.24 -1.84
CA TRP A 41 -1.84 0.70 -1.65
C TRP A 41 -0.57 0.24 -2.34
N VAL A 42 -0.27 -1.06 -2.30
CA VAL A 42 0.85 -1.67 -3.04
C VAL A 42 0.64 -1.46 -4.54
N LYS A 43 -0.57 -1.70 -5.07
CA LYS A 43 -0.93 -1.43 -6.46
C LYS A 43 -0.69 0.03 -6.83
N PHE A 44 -1.25 0.95 -6.04
CA PHE A 44 -1.14 2.39 -6.29
C PHE A 44 0.32 2.87 -6.19
N TYR A 45 1.10 2.31 -5.28
CA TYR A 45 2.53 2.58 -5.16
C TYR A 45 3.30 2.06 -6.38
N LYS A 46 3.01 0.85 -6.86
CA LYS A 46 3.59 0.33 -8.12
C LYS A 46 3.21 1.21 -9.30
N GLU A 47 1.96 1.62 -9.43
CA GLU A 47 1.51 2.44 -10.55
C GLU A 47 2.13 3.85 -10.53
N ARG A 48 2.27 4.44 -9.34
CA ARG A 48 2.81 5.80 -9.21
C ARG A 48 4.34 5.86 -9.29
N PHE A 49 5.05 4.80 -8.92
CA PHE A 49 6.51 4.77 -8.84
C PHE A 49 7.19 3.72 -9.74
N GLY A 50 6.42 2.80 -10.33
CA GLY A 50 6.90 1.70 -11.15
C GLY A 50 6.29 1.75 -12.56
N GLU A 51 7.18 1.78 -13.54
CA GLU A 51 6.90 1.78 -14.97
C GLU A 51 6.32 0.43 -15.43
N GLY A 52 5.04 0.17 -15.15
CA GLY A 52 4.40 -1.07 -15.59
C GLY A 52 3.10 -1.39 -14.88
N ALA A 53 2.01 -0.80 -15.37
CA ALA A 53 0.65 -1.27 -15.11
C ALA A 53 0.50 -2.72 -15.58
N THR A 54 0.70 -3.67 -14.67
CA THR A 54 0.25 -5.05 -14.86
C THR A 54 -0.62 -5.44 -13.68
N LEU A 55 -1.91 -5.30 -13.86
CA LEU A 55 -2.87 -6.15 -13.19
C LEU A 55 -3.79 -6.74 -14.23
N SER A 56 -3.29 -7.85 -14.76
CA SER A 56 -4.08 -8.91 -15.34
C SER A 56 -4.91 -9.59 -14.24
N VAL A 57 -6.21 -9.68 -14.53
CA VAL A 57 -7.27 -10.58 -14.02
C VAL A 57 -7.61 -10.56 -12.53
#